data_AF-A0A831W8F3-F1
#
_entry.id   AF-A0A831W8F3-F1
#
_cell.length_a   1.000
_cell.length_b   1.000
_cell.length_c   1.000
_cell.angle_alpha   90.00
_cell.angle_beta   90.00
_cell.angle_gamma   90.00
#
_symmetry.space_group_name_H-M   'P 1'
#
loop_
_entity.id
_entity.type
_entity.pdbx_description
1 polymer ?
#
loop_
_entity_poly.entity_id
_entity_poly.type
_entity_poly.pdbx_seq_one_letter_code
_entity_poly.pdbx_strand_id
1 'polypeptide(L)'
;MSTVDINQLLHQMRHMAAMADKKPNAMLEGNDSGPAFGNILKDSINSVNELQQGANELATKFEVGDPSVNLTEVMVELQKASVSFEAMKQVRNKLLNAYKDVMSMQV
;
A
#
# COMPACT_ATOMS: atom_id res chain seq x y z
N MET A 1 9.26 24.00 59.04
CA MET A 1 8.20 22.99 59.23
C MET A 1 7.16 23.26 58.17
N SER A 2 7.19 22.48 57.09
CA SER A 2 6.49 22.76 55.85
C SER A 2 5.00 22.52 56.02
N THR A 3 4.19 23.58 56.14
CA THR A 3 2.77 23.50 55.84
C THR A 3 2.66 23.40 54.34
N VAL A 4 2.63 22.18 53.82
CA VAL A 4 2.28 21.91 52.42
C VAL A 4 0.93 22.59 52.19
N ASP A 5 0.94 23.68 51.43
CA ASP A 5 -0.23 24.49 51.13
C ASP A 5 -1.20 23.62 50.30
N ILE A 6 -2.20 23.07 50.98
CA ILE A 6 -3.24 22.20 50.39
C ILE A 6 -3.91 22.89 49.19
N ASN A 7 -4.00 24.22 49.22
CA ASN A 7 -4.53 25.02 48.11
C ASN A 7 -3.61 25.04 46.87
N GLN A 8 -2.29 25.03 47.05
CA GLN A 8 -1.34 24.92 45.93
C GLN A 8 -1.38 23.53 45.30
N LEU A 9 -1.55 22.49 46.13
CA LEU A 9 -1.64 21.11 45.66
C LEU A 9 -2.93 20.84 44.87
N LEU A 10 -4.04 21.47 45.26
CA LEU A 10 -5.30 21.46 44.51
C LEU A 10 -5.22 22.20 43.17
N HIS A 11 -4.50 23.32 43.11
CA HIS A 11 -4.23 24.00 41.85
C HIS A 11 -3.35 23.15 40.93
N GLN A 12 -2.31 22.52 41.47
CA GLN A 12 -1.43 21.64 40.71
C GLN A 12 -2.16 20.41 40.17
N MET A 13 -3.09 19.83 40.94
CA MET A 13 -3.96 18.75 40.46
C MET A 13 -4.89 19.19 39.33
N ARG A 14 -5.45 20.41 39.40
CA ARG A 14 -6.30 20.96 38.31
C ARG A 14 -5.50 21.22 37.03
N HIS A 15 -4.26 21.69 37.15
CA HIS A 15 -3.37 21.84 36.00
C HIS A 15 -2.94 20.49 35.41
N MET A 16 -2.74 19.46 36.25
CA MET A 16 -2.46 18.10 35.77
C MET A 16 -3.67 17.48 35.05
N ALA A 17 -4.88 17.68 35.57
CA ALA A 17 -6.12 17.22 34.94
C ALA A 17 -6.37 17.89 33.58
N ALA A 18 -6.07 19.20 33.46
CA ALA A 18 -6.16 19.92 32.18
C ALA A 18 -5.12 19.48 31.14
N MET A 19 -3.96 18.94 31.58
CA MET A 19 -2.97 18.33 30.69
C MET A 19 -3.34 16.90 30.28
N ALA A 20 -4.14 16.19 31.08
CA ALA A 20 -4.63 14.85 30.77
C ALA A 20 -5.83 14.85 29.79
N ASP A 21 -6.60 15.95 29.72
CA ASP A 21 -7.75 16.08 28.81
C ASP A 21 -7.32 16.42 27.35
N LYS A 22 -6.06 16.82 27.14
CA LYS A 22 -5.45 16.86 25.80
C LYS A 22 -5.16 15.43 25.34
N LYS A 23 -6.22 14.79 24.85
CA LYS A 23 -6.23 13.54 24.10
C LYS A 23 -4.94 13.38 23.28
N PRO A 24 -4.23 12.24 23.35
CA PRO A 24 -3.27 11.87 22.34
C PRO A 24 -4.06 11.39 21.11
N ASN A 25 -4.74 12.30 20.42
CA ASN A 25 -5.33 12.04 19.10
C ASN A 25 -4.54 12.70 17.97
N ALA A 26 -3.34 13.20 18.26
CA ALA A 26 -2.42 13.76 17.27
C ALA A 26 -1.52 12.69 16.61
N MET A 27 -1.98 11.44 16.53
CA MET A 27 -1.31 10.39 15.74
C MET A 27 -2.08 10.02 14.46
N LEU A 28 -3.13 10.76 14.12
CA LEU A 28 -3.90 10.59 12.88
C LEU A 28 -3.77 11.81 11.96
N GLU A 29 -2.57 12.36 11.83
CA GLU A 29 -2.19 13.17 10.66
C GLU A 29 -1.04 12.47 9.94
N GLY A 30 -1.30 11.20 9.59
CA GLY A 30 -0.57 10.54 8.53
C GLY A 30 -1.02 11.17 7.21
N ASN A 31 -0.27 12.17 6.77
CA ASN A 31 -0.32 12.76 5.45
C ASN A 31 -0.67 11.69 4.38
N ASP A 32 -1.87 11.78 3.80
CA ASP A 32 -2.40 10.96 2.70
C ASP A 32 -1.68 11.33 1.37
N SER A 33 -0.33 11.34 1.42
CA SER A 33 0.56 11.71 0.32
C SER A 33 1.44 10.54 -0.12
N GLY A 34 1.09 9.31 0.24
CA GLY A 34 1.49 8.15 -0.56
C GLY A 34 0.63 8.13 -1.84
N PRO A 35 1.13 7.59 -2.97
CA PRO A 35 0.27 7.38 -4.13
C PRO A 35 -1.01 6.65 -3.68
N ALA A 36 -2.16 7.28 -3.89
CA ALA A 36 -3.44 6.79 -3.38
C ALA A 36 -3.59 5.31 -3.78
N PHE A 37 -3.88 4.45 -2.82
CA PHE A 37 -3.94 2.98 -2.97
C PHE A 37 -4.62 2.50 -4.27
N GLY A 38 -5.72 3.15 -4.65
CA GLY A 38 -6.44 2.86 -5.89
C GLY A 38 -5.59 3.03 -7.14
N ASN A 39 -4.66 3.99 -7.14
CA ASN A 39 -3.69 4.22 -8.22
C ASN A 39 -2.70 3.06 -8.30
N ILE A 40 -2.08 2.62 -7.20
CA ILE A 40 -1.12 1.50 -7.23
C ILE A 40 -1.79 0.21 -7.70
N LEU A 41 -3.01 -0.08 -7.22
CA LEU A 41 -3.76 -1.25 -7.67
C LEU A 41 -4.13 -1.15 -9.15
N LYS A 42 -4.59 0.02 -9.59
CA LYS A 42 -4.94 0.28 -10.99
C LYS A 42 -3.71 0.17 -11.91
N ASP A 43 -2.59 0.76 -11.52
CA ASP A 43 -1.33 0.73 -12.25
C ASP A 43 -0.80 -0.70 -12.35
N SER A 44 -0.89 -1.47 -11.26
CA SER A 44 -0.52 -2.88 -11.29
C SER A 44 -1.37 -3.63 -12.30
N ILE A 45 -2.72 -3.52 -12.23
CA ILE A 45 -3.66 -4.20 -13.14
C ILE A 45 -3.39 -3.81 -14.60
N ASN A 46 -3.18 -2.53 -14.86
CA ASN A 46 -2.84 -2.03 -16.19
C ASN A 46 -1.53 -2.64 -16.69
N SER A 47 -0.50 -2.70 -15.85
CA SER A 47 0.82 -3.24 -16.22
C SER A 47 0.76 -4.73 -16.59
N VAL A 48 -0.04 -5.55 -15.88
CA VAL A 48 -0.25 -6.96 -16.28
C VAL A 48 -1.04 -7.07 -17.58
N ASN A 49 -2.05 -6.23 -17.77
CA ASN A 49 -2.80 -6.22 -19.02
C ASN A 49 -1.91 -5.84 -20.22
N GLU A 50 -1.01 -4.87 -20.05
CA GLU A 50 -0.02 -4.48 -21.07
C GLU A 50 0.94 -5.63 -21.38
N LEU A 51 1.48 -6.31 -20.36
CA LEU A 51 2.36 -7.47 -20.54
C LEU A 51 1.64 -8.62 -21.26
N GLN A 52 0.37 -8.88 -20.92
CA GLN A 52 -0.45 -9.91 -21.57
C GLN A 52 -0.71 -9.57 -23.04
N GLN A 53 -1.03 -8.30 -23.35
CA GLN A 53 -1.24 -7.85 -24.73
C GLN A 53 0.04 -7.92 -25.55
N GLY A 54 1.17 -7.44 -25.01
CA GLY A 54 2.46 -7.50 -25.70
C GLY A 54 2.90 -8.93 -25.99
N ALA A 55 2.73 -9.85 -25.05
CA ALA A 55 3.02 -11.27 -25.25
C ALA A 55 2.14 -11.89 -26.35
N ASN A 56 0.85 -11.58 -26.39
CA ASN A 56 -0.05 -12.05 -27.45
C ASN A 56 0.35 -11.48 -28.81
N GLU A 57 0.72 -10.20 -28.87
CA GLU A 57 1.10 -9.54 -30.11
C GLU A 57 2.39 -10.12 -30.69
N LEU A 58 3.37 -10.41 -29.83
CA LEU A 58 4.60 -11.11 -30.19
C LEU A 58 4.34 -12.55 -30.65
N ALA A 59 3.45 -13.28 -29.96
CA ALA A 59 3.05 -14.61 -30.37
C ALA A 59 2.39 -14.60 -31.76
N THR A 60 1.46 -13.67 -32.01
CA THR A 60 0.83 -13.51 -33.32
C THR A 60 1.83 -13.15 -34.42
N LYS A 61 2.75 -12.21 -34.15
CA LYS A 61 3.82 -11.83 -35.11
C LYS A 61 4.72 -13.02 -35.46
N PHE A 62 5.04 -13.85 -34.47
CA PHE A 62 5.79 -15.08 -34.69
C PHE A 62 5.00 -16.11 -35.52
N GLU A 63 3.72 -16.33 -35.22
CA GLU A 63 2.85 -17.26 -35.95
C GLU A 63 2.68 -16.90 -37.43
N VAL A 64 2.64 -15.60 -37.76
CA VAL A 64 2.58 -15.13 -39.16
C VAL A 64 3.95 -15.11 -39.87
N GLY A 65 5.00 -15.54 -39.18
CA GLY A 65 6.35 -15.68 -39.74
C GLY A 65 7.12 -14.36 -39.87
N ASP A 66 6.84 -13.37 -39.02
CA ASP A 66 7.57 -12.10 -39.02
C ASP A 66 9.06 -12.32 -38.70
N PRO A 67 9.99 -12.01 -39.63
CA PRO A 67 11.42 -12.22 -39.41
C PRO A 67 12.03 -11.29 -38.36
N SER A 68 11.31 -10.26 -37.92
CA SER A 68 11.73 -9.36 -36.85
C SER A 68 11.49 -9.92 -35.44
N VAL A 69 10.72 -11.01 -35.31
CA VAL A 69 10.39 -11.63 -34.01
C VAL A 69 11.03 -13.01 -33.90
N ASN A 70 11.94 -13.17 -32.94
CA ASN A 70 12.57 -14.45 -32.68
C ASN A 70 11.80 -15.24 -31.62
N LEU A 71 11.68 -16.56 -31.79
CA LEU A 71 11.05 -17.46 -30.79
C LEU A 71 11.63 -17.26 -29.38
N THR A 72 12.94 -17.03 -29.26
CA THR A 72 13.59 -16.76 -27.98
C THR A 72 13.06 -15.49 -27.31
N GLU A 73 12.76 -14.46 -28.10
CA GLU A 73 12.24 -13.19 -27.61
C GLU A 73 10.79 -13.33 -27.13
N VAL A 74 9.96 -14.07 -27.88
CA VAL A 74 8.59 -14.44 -27.45
C VAL A 74 8.61 -15.22 -26.13
N MET A 75 9.51 -16.20 -26.01
CA MET A 75 9.65 -17.01 -24.79
C MET A 75 10.08 -16.15 -23.59
N VAL A 76 11.01 -15.21 -23.78
CA VAL A 76 11.46 -14.30 -22.71
C VAL A 76 10.32 -13.38 -22.25
N GLU A 77 9.54 -12.83 -23.18
CA GLU A 77 8.41 -11.97 -22.83
C GLU A 77 7.28 -12.75 -22.15
N LEU A 78 7.00 -13.99 -22.58
CA LEU A 78 6.08 -14.89 -21.86
C LEU A 78 6.56 -15.17 -20.43
N GLN A 79 7.86 -15.41 -20.24
CA GLN A 79 8.44 -15.62 -18.92
C GLN A 79 8.30 -14.38 -18.02
N LYS A 80 8.57 -13.18 -18.56
CA LYS A 80 8.41 -11.91 -17.85
C LYS A 80 6.96 -11.70 -17.44
N ALA A 81 6.00 -11.92 -18.35
CA ALA A 81 4.58 -11.79 -18.04
C ALA A 81 4.16 -12.72 -16.89
N SER A 82 4.61 -13.98 -16.92
CA SER A 82 4.33 -14.96 -15.86
C SER A 82 4.90 -14.55 -14.50
N VAL A 83 6.16 -14.11 -14.45
CA VAL A 83 6.79 -13.64 -13.20
C VAL A 83 6.12 -12.38 -12.66
N SER A 84 5.79 -11.43 -13.52
CA SER A 84 5.06 -10.20 -13.15
C SER A 84 3.67 -10.50 -12.61
N PHE A 85 2.96 -11.47 -13.19
CA PHE A 85 1.65 -11.90 -12.68
C PHE A 85 1.75 -12.51 -11.27
N GLU A 86 2.76 -13.34 -11.02
CA GLU A 86 2.99 -13.93 -9.70
C GLU A 86 3.33 -12.85 -8.65
N ALA A 87 4.14 -11.85 -9.02
CA ALA A 87 4.41 -10.70 -8.17
C ALA A 87 3.14 -9.90 -7.85
N MET A 88 2.29 -9.65 -8.86
CA MET A 88 0.99 -8.99 -8.65
C MET A 88 0.11 -9.75 -7.67
N LYS A 89 0.07 -11.08 -7.75
CA LYS A 89 -0.72 -11.91 -6.81
C LYS A 89 -0.28 -11.67 -5.36
N GLN A 90 1.02 -11.54 -5.12
CA GLN A 90 1.52 -11.21 -3.79
C GLN A 90 1.16 -9.80 -3.34
N VAL A 91 1.26 -8.81 -4.25
CA VAL A 91 0.82 -7.43 -3.98
C VAL A 91 -0.66 -7.42 -3.60
N ARG A 92 -1.53 -8.07 -4.39
CA ARG A 92 -2.96 -8.22 -4.09
C ARG A 92 -3.19 -8.80 -2.69
N ASN A 93 -2.50 -9.88 -2.34
CA ASN A 93 -2.67 -10.53 -1.04
C ASN A 93 -2.21 -9.65 0.13
N LYS A 94 -1.07 -8.96 0.01
CA LYS A 94 -0.59 -7.99 1.01
C LYS A 94 -1.58 -6.84 1.19
N LEU A 95 -2.14 -6.34 0.09
CA LEU A 95 -3.12 -5.26 0.10
C LEU A 95 -4.44 -5.69 0.77
N LEU A 96 -4.93 -6.91 0.49
CA LEU A 96 -6.11 -7.46 1.15
C LEU A 96 -5.90 -7.61 2.66
N ASN A 97 -4.71 -8.04 3.08
CA ASN A 97 -4.37 -8.16 4.50
C ASN A 97 -4.30 -6.79 5.17
N ALA A 98 -3.64 -5.80 4.55
CA ALA A 98 -3.57 -4.44 5.07
C ALA A 98 -4.96 -3.81 5.23
N TYR A 99 -5.88 -4.03 4.27
CA TYR A 99 -7.26 -3.58 4.41
C TYR A 99 -7.99 -4.24 5.58
N LYS A 100 -7.82 -5.56 5.76
CA LYS A 100 -8.39 -6.29 6.90
C LYS A 100 -7.82 -5.77 8.23
N ASP A 101 -6.52 -5.53 8.32
CA ASP A 101 -5.86 -5.04 9.53
C ASP A 101 -6.40 -3.67 9.94
N VAL A 102 -6.55 -2.73 9.00
CA VAL A 102 -7.13 -1.40 9.27
C VAL A 102 -8.58 -1.51 9.76
N MET A 103 -9.39 -2.38 9.17
CA MET A 103 -10.77 -2.64 9.61
C MET A 103 -10.83 -3.28 11.01
N SER A 104 -9.90 -4.21 11.31
CA SER A 104 -9.81 -4.86 12.61
C SER A 104 -9.27 -3.96 13.73
N MET A 105 -8.66 -2.81 13.41
CA MET A 105 -8.24 -1.82 14.40
C MET A 105 -9.37 -0.91 14.91
N GLN A 106 -10.53 -0.87 14.25
CA GLN A 106 -11.63 0.06 14.57
C GLN A 106 -12.78 -0.55 15.37
N VAL A 107 -12.67 -1.78 15.86
CA VAL A 107 -13.68 -2.42 16.73
C VAL A 107 -13.26 -2.47 18.19
#